data_AF-A0A924U2U9-F1
#
_entry.id   AF-A0A924U2U9-F1
#
_cell.length_a   1.000
_cell.length_b   1.000
_cell.length_c   1.000
_cell.angle_alpha   90.00
_cell.angle_beta   90.00
_cell.angle_gamma   90.00
#
_symmetry.space_group_name_H-M   'P 1'
#
loop_
_entity.id
_entity.type
_entity.pdbx_description
1 polymer ?
#
loop_
_entity_poly.entity_id
_entity_poly.type
_entity_poly.pdbx_seq_one_letter_code
_entity_poly.pdbx_strand_id
1 'polypeptide(L)'
;MNSCGFEFQAMSSACTIRLDALAGGSEAALAAAAQLAIAEVRRIETKYTRYRADSIVSRINAAAGGGEAVEVDNETASLLDFAGMLHELSDGLFDITSGVLRRAWDF
;
A
#
# COMPACT_ATOMS: atom_id res chain seq x y z
N MET A 1 17.50 8.21 25.03
CA MET A 1 17.41 7.93 23.59
C MET A 1 16.72 9.12 22.95
N ASN A 2 17.26 9.64 21.84
CA ASN A 2 16.67 10.79 21.14
C ASN A 2 15.65 10.26 20.11
N SER A 3 14.38 10.60 20.26
CA SER A 3 13.28 10.16 19.39
C SER A 3 12.83 11.31 18.50
N CYS A 4 12.72 11.08 17.19
CA CYS A 4 12.24 12.06 16.23
C CYS A 4 10.94 11.55 15.56
N GLY A 5 9.95 12.42 15.46
CA GLY A 5 8.71 12.17 14.73
C GLY A 5 8.71 12.92 13.40
N PHE A 6 8.30 12.24 12.33
CA PHE A 6 8.20 12.78 10.98
C PHE A 6 6.78 12.58 10.46
N GLU A 7 6.06 13.68 10.27
CA GLU A 7 4.69 13.69 9.78
C GLU A 7 4.65 13.87 8.25
N PHE A 8 3.72 13.18 7.60
CA PHE A 8 3.48 13.29 6.16
C PHE A 8 2.04 12.87 5.81
N GLN A 9 1.64 13.12 4.57
CA GLN A 9 0.35 12.68 4.02
C GLN A 9 0.60 11.57 2.99
N ALA A 10 -0.16 10.48 3.10
CA ALA A 10 -0.21 9.40 2.13
C ALA A 10 -1.50 8.58 2.31
N MET A 11 -1.93 7.89 1.25
CA MET A 11 -3.10 7.01 1.24
C MET A 11 -4.37 7.70 1.75
N SER A 12 -4.54 8.99 1.42
CA SER A 12 -5.65 9.84 1.88
C SER A 12 -5.74 10.01 3.40
N SER A 13 -4.62 9.90 4.12
CA SER A 13 -4.57 10.00 5.58
C SER A 13 -3.29 10.70 6.09
N ALA A 14 -3.35 11.19 7.34
CA ALA A 14 -2.17 11.67 8.05
C ALA A 14 -1.36 10.49 8.58
N CYS A 15 -0.07 10.48 8.30
CA CYS A 15 0.86 9.42 8.69
C CYS A 15 2.02 9.99 9.52
N THR A 16 2.56 9.17 10.42
CA THR A 16 3.72 9.54 11.25
C THR A 16 4.73 8.40 11.31
N ILE A 17 6.01 8.72 11.09
CA ILE A 17 7.13 7.83 11.33
C ILE A 17 7.86 8.30 12.59
N ARG A 18 8.07 7.39 13.55
CA ARG A 18 8.86 7.66 14.76
C ARG A 18 10.14 6.83 14.70
N LEU A 19 11.28 7.50 14.80
CA LEU A 19 12.59 6.85 14.79
C LEU A 19 13.38 7.27 16.02
N ASP A 20 14.06 6.30 16.62
CA ASP A 20 14.98 6.51 17.73
C ASP A 20 16.43 6.41 17.25
N ALA A 21 17.27 7.36 17.65
CA ALA A 21 18.70 7.27 17.44
C ALA A 21 19.32 6.22 18.36
N LEU A 22 20.07 5.29 17.77
CA LEU A 22 21.06 4.49 18.48
C LEU A 22 22.23 5.38 18.93
N ALA A 23 23.05 4.88 19.85
CA ALA A 23 24.21 5.62 20.36
C ALA A 23 25.11 6.10 19.20
N GLY A 24 25.34 7.42 19.12
CA GLY A 24 26.11 8.05 18.03
C GLY A 24 25.28 8.45 16.79
N GLY A 25 23.97 8.21 16.77
CA GLY A 25 23.08 8.63 15.69
C GLY A 25 22.80 10.14 15.72
N SER A 26 22.77 10.77 14.54
CA SER A 26 22.40 12.18 14.37
C SER A 26 20.94 12.32 13.92
N GLU A 27 20.31 13.44 14.27
CA GLU A 27 18.97 13.78 13.79
C GLU A 27 18.90 13.86 12.26
N ALA A 28 19.97 14.33 11.62
CA ALA A 28 20.08 14.35 10.16
C ALA A 28 20.01 12.94 9.55
N ALA A 29 20.64 11.94 10.19
CA ALA A 29 20.54 10.55 9.75
C ALA A 29 19.12 9.99 9.92
N LEU A 30 18.45 10.32 11.03
CA LEU A 30 17.04 9.95 11.23
C LEU A 30 16.13 10.58 10.18
N ALA A 31 16.34 11.86 9.87
CA ALA A 31 15.57 12.55 8.83
C ALA A 31 15.76 11.91 7.46
N ALA A 32 17.00 11.56 7.08
CA ALA A 32 17.27 10.86 5.82
C ALA A 32 16.58 9.49 5.76
N ALA A 33 16.64 8.70 6.83
CA ALA A 33 15.95 7.41 6.92
C ALA A 33 14.42 7.57 6.82
N ALA A 34 13.84 8.57 7.50
CA ALA A 34 12.42 8.86 7.41
C ALA A 34 12.00 9.25 6.00
N GLN A 35 12.80 10.03 5.26
CA GLN A 35 12.50 10.37 3.87
C GLN A 35 12.47 9.14 2.95
N LEU A 36 13.37 8.17 3.16
CA LEU A 36 13.35 6.91 2.40
C LEU A 36 12.07 6.12 2.67
N ALA A 37 11.66 6.01 3.94
CA ALA A 37 10.43 5.32 4.31
C ALA A 37 9.17 6.04 3.78
N ILE A 38 9.13 7.38 3.84
CA ILE A 38 8.04 8.18 3.26
C ILE A 38 7.96 7.97 1.75
N ALA A 39 9.10 7.97 1.05
CA ALA A 39 9.15 7.73 -0.38
C ALA A 39 8.61 6.33 -0.72
N GLU A 40 8.93 5.32 0.09
CA GLU A 40 8.42 3.96 -0.10
C GLU A 40 6.91 3.86 0.10
N VAL A 41 6.35 4.51 1.13
CA VAL A 41 4.90 4.58 1.32
C VAL A 41 4.21 5.22 0.10
N ARG A 42 4.79 6.30 -0.45
CA ARG A 42 4.25 6.94 -1.66
C ARG A 42 4.38 6.08 -2.91
N ARG A 43 5.44 5.25 -3.02
CA ARG A 43 5.60 4.27 -4.09
C ARG A 43 4.49 3.22 -4.03
N ILE A 44 4.22 2.68 -2.84
CA ILE A 44 3.14 1.71 -2.59
C ILE A 44 1.78 2.33 -2.94
N GLU A 45 1.50 3.55 -2.45
CA GLU A 45 0.27 4.27 -2.77
C GLU A 45 0.09 4.44 -4.28
N THR A 46 1.12 4.92 -4.98
CA THR A 46 1.07 5.11 -6.44
C THR A 46 0.82 3.79 -7.16
N LYS A 47 1.47 2.71 -6.73
CA LYS A 47 1.38 1.40 -7.38
C LYS A 47 0.01 0.75 -7.20
N TYR A 48 -0.58 0.82 -6.00
CA TYR A 48 -1.79 0.06 -5.66
C TYR A 48 -3.06 0.90 -5.50
N THR A 49 -2.99 2.22 -5.60
CA THR A 49 -4.19 3.07 -5.54
C THR A 49 -5.18 2.72 -6.66
N ARG A 50 -6.44 2.56 -6.31
CA ARG A 50 -7.54 2.36 -7.27
C ARG A 50 -7.98 3.65 -7.98
N TYR A 51 -7.45 4.81 -7.61
CA TYR A 51 -7.90 6.12 -8.11
C TYR A 51 -7.06 6.65 -9.27
N ARG A 52 -5.88 6.06 -9.52
CA ARG A 52 -5.04 6.44 -10.66
C ARG A 52 -5.14 5.39 -11.76
N ALA A 53 -5.32 5.84 -12.99
CA ALA A 53 -5.46 4.93 -14.13
C ALA A 53 -4.16 4.15 -14.45
N ASP A 54 -3.00 4.65 -14.04
CA ASP A 54 -1.68 4.06 -14.28
C ASP A 54 -1.28 3.00 -13.24
N SER A 55 -2.10 2.76 -12.21
CA SER A 55 -1.81 1.79 -11.16
C SER A 55 -2.05 0.35 -11.62
N ILE A 56 -1.39 -0.62 -10.98
CA ILE A 56 -1.60 -2.05 -11.32
C ILE A 56 -3.02 -2.50 -10.99
N VAL A 57 -3.59 -1.98 -9.90
CA VAL A 57 -4.97 -2.28 -9.48
C VAL A 57 -5.98 -1.79 -10.53
N SER A 58 -5.79 -0.59 -11.06
CA SER A 58 -6.65 -0.05 -12.12
C SER A 58 -6.55 -0.87 -13.41
N ARG A 59 -5.33 -1.30 -13.78
CA ARG A 59 -5.11 -2.18 -14.93
C ARG A 59 -5.80 -3.54 -14.78
N ILE A 60 -5.65 -4.19 -13.62
CA ILE A 60 -6.32 -5.46 -13.31
C ILE A 60 -7.85 -5.30 -13.41
N ASN A 61 -8.39 -4.25 -12.78
CA ASN A 61 -9.83 -4.00 -12.80
C ASN A 61 -10.37 -3.70 -14.20
N ALA A 62 -9.61 -3.02 -15.05
CA ALA A 62 -10.00 -2.72 -16.42
C ALA A 62 -10.02 -3.96 -17.33
N ALA A 63 -9.13 -4.93 -17.09
CA ALA A 63 -9.08 -6.18 -17.84
C ALA A 63 -10.14 -7.22 -17.40
N ALA A 64 -10.80 -6.99 -16.26
CA ALA A 64 -11.77 -7.92 -15.69
C ALA A 64 -12.90 -8.27 -16.67
N GLY A 65 -13.13 -9.57 -16.88
CA GLY A 65 -14.14 -10.09 -17.81
C GLY A 65 -13.75 -10.09 -19.29
N GLY A 66 -12.59 -9.51 -19.65
CA GLY A 66 -12.09 -9.46 -21.03
C GLY A 66 -11.30 -10.70 -21.48
N GLY A 67 -10.91 -11.58 -20.55
CA GLY A 67 -10.10 -12.78 -20.82
C GLY A 67 -8.60 -12.50 -21.02
N GLU A 68 -8.18 -11.23 -20.97
CA GLU A 68 -6.79 -10.82 -21.03
C GLU A 68 -6.11 -11.02 -19.66
N ALA A 69 -4.96 -11.69 -19.65
CA ALA A 69 -4.14 -11.81 -18.46
C ALA A 69 -3.31 -10.54 -18.26
N VAL A 70 -3.29 -10.00 -17.03
CA VAL A 70 -2.45 -8.87 -16.67
C VAL A 70 -1.18 -9.38 -16.01
N GLU A 71 -0.03 -9.15 -16.65
CA GLU A 71 1.26 -9.44 -16.02
C GLU A 71 1.49 -8.56 -14.80
N VAL A 72 1.92 -9.20 -13.71
CA VAL A 72 2.24 -8.57 -12.43
C VAL A 72 3.67 -8.93 -12.01
N ASP A 73 4.31 -8.05 -11.24
CA ASP A 73 5.62 -8.36 -10.67
C ASP A 73 5.52 -9.23 -9.41
N ASN A 74 6.66 -9.73 -8.94
CA ASN A 74 6.75 -10.63 -7.79
C ASN A 74 6.16 -10.02 -6.50
N GLU A 75 6.31 -8.70 -6.31
CA GLU A 75 5.74 -7.99 -5.16
C GLU A 75 4.21 -8.06 -5.20
N THR A 76 3.62 -7.75 -6.35
CA THR A 76 2.17 -7.78 -6.55
C THR A 76 1.63 -9.20 -6.47
N ALA A 77 2.31 -10.18 -7.08
CA ALA A 77 1.94 -11.59 -7.01
C ALA A 77 1.91 -12.07 -5.55
N SER A 78 2.97 -11.79 -4.77
CA SER A 78 3.04 -12.17 -3.36
C SER A 78 1.94 -11.53 -2.52
N LEU A 79 1.57 -10.28 -2.81
CA LEU A 79 0.49 -9.59 -2.12
C LEU A 79 -0.89 -10.17 -2.45
N LEU A 80 -1.13 -10.55 -3.71
CA LEU A 80 -2.35 -11.24 -4.14
C LEU A 80 -2.45 -12.64 -3.52
N ASP A 81 -1.36 -13.39 -3.47
CA ASP A 81 -1.29 -14.70 -2.81
C ASP A 81 -1.61 -14.56 -1.31
N PHE A 82 -1.05 -13.53 -0.65
CA PHE A 82 -1.35 -13.25 0.75
C PHE A 82 -2.81 -12.89 0.97
N ALA A 83 -3.40 -12.07 0.09
CA ALA A 83 -4.83 -11.77 0.15
C ALA A 83 -5.70 -13.02 -0.06
N GLY A 84 -5.30 -13.94 -0.94
CA GLY A 84 -5.94 -15.24 -1.13
C GLY A 84 -5.92 -16.07 0.15
N MET A 85 -4.77 -16.17 0.82
CA MET A 85 -4.67 -16.85 2.12
C MET A 85 -5.58 -16.20 3.18
N LEU A 86 -5.66 -14.87 3.23
CA LEU A 86 -6.55 -14.18 4.17
C LEU A 86 -8.03 -14.43 3.86
N HIS A 87 -8.41 -14.49 2.58
CA HIS A 87 -9.76 -14.87 2.18
C HIS A 87 -10.10 -16.28 2.67
N GLU A 88 -9.21 -17.26 2.47
CA GLU A 88 -9.43 -18.63 2.92
C GLU A 88 -9.52 -18.73 4.45
N LEU A 89 -8.56 -18.14 5.16
CA LEU A 89 -8.49 -18.17 6.62
C LEU A 89 -9.69 -17.48 7.30
N SER A 90 -10.29 -16.51 6.61
CA SER A 90 -11.45 -15.77 7.10
C SER A 90 -12.80 -16.35 6.67
N ASP A 91 -12.83 -17.52 6.01
CA ASP A 91 -14.05 -18.11 5.43
C ASP A 91 -14.80 -17.13 4.50
N GLY A 92 -14.04 -16.35 3.73
CA GLY A 92 -14.58 -15.36 2.78
C GLY A 92 -14.93 -13.99 3.34
N LEU A 93 -14.67 -13.73 4.62
CA LEU A 93 -14.96 -12.42 5.21
C LEU A 93 -13.96 -11.33 4.81
N PHE A 94 -12.72 -11.71 4.48
CA PHE A 94 -11.72 -10.82 3.90
C PHE A 94 -11.66 -11.02 2.38
N ASP A 95 -12.40 -10.21 1.62
CA ASP A 95 -12.45 -10.29 0.16
C ASP A 95 -12.03 -8.97 -0.50
N ILE A 96 -10.84 -8.97 -1.11
CA ILE A 96 -10.29 -7.80 -1.82
C ILE A 96 -10.97 -7.51 -3.16
N THR A 97 -11.82 -8.42 -3.67
CA THR A 97 -12.60 -8.26 -4.92
C THR A 97 -13.96 -7.60 -4.69
N SER A 98 -14.35 -7.40 -3.43
CA SER A 98 -15.60 -6.76 -3.01
C SER A 98 -15.76 -5.29 -3.45
N GLY A 99 -14.76 -4.71 -4.11
CA GLY A 99 -14.75 -3.31 -4.58
C GLY A 99 -15.93 -2.92 -5.47
N VAL A 100 -16.59 -3.86 -6.15
CA VAL A 100 -17.81 -3.63 -6.94
C VAL A 100 -19.00 -3.16 -6.08
N LEU A 101 -19.02 -3.52 -4.80
CA LEU A 101 -20.09 -3.16 -3.86
C LEU A 101 -20.19 -1.65 -3.61
N ARG A 102 -19.18 -0.86 -3.99
CA ARG A 102 -19.26 0.61 -4.01
C ARG A 102 -20.37 1.17 -4.89
N ARG A 103 -20.87 0.39 -5.85
CA ARG A 103 -22.03 0.80 -6.66
C ARG A 103 -23.33 0.82 -5.85
N ALA A 104 -23.38 0.03 -4.77
CA ALA A 104 -24.53 -0.06 -3.89
C ALA A 104 -24.38 0.79 -2.61
N TRP A 105 -23.14 1.04 -2.16
CA TRP A 105 -22.85 1.71 -0.89
C TRP A 105 -21.73 2.73 -1.03
N ASP A 106 -21.87 3.90 -0.41
CA ASP A 106 -20.82 4.92 -0.34
C ASP A 106 -19.94 4.67 0.89
N PHE A 107 -18.68 4.28 0.65
CA PHE A 107 -17.65 4.03 1.67
C PHE A 107 -16.27 4.46 1.20
#